data_AF-A0A926B6V9-F1
#
_entry.id   AF-A0A926B6V9-F1
#
_cell.length_a   1.000
_cell.length_b   1.000
_cell.length_c   1.000
_cell.angle_alpha   90.00
_cell.angle_beta   90.00
_cell.angle_gamma   90.00
#
_symmetry.space_group_name_H-M   'P 1'
#
loop_
_entity.id
_entity.type
_entity.pdbx_description
1 polymer ?
#
loop_
_entity_poly.entity_id
_entity_poly.type
_entity_poly.pdbx_seq_one_letter_code
_entity_poly.pdbx_strand_id
1 'polypeptide(L)'
;MKSAHCKSSGFTLLELSCSLAIGLIILLSSAALIGAAANGYAHVRSGMETNRECRSFTRMLAADLATAQFHNDTRIERSSAKWPAAHLGFLSLQLPKAQSENGQIGDLCAVHYYLKDVQVCGNTMRCLLRGFHDSKDTFQALKDGRVSELFSKQTVKEEIVAFGVVSFDVTPKSRDENGVWAGCRKGQQIAPQAIQVRLVIARQNIIARLKGSADWDGTSADGLLLGKPLEVGHNKNLQVYETLMRFGNDSHP
;
A
#
# COMPACT_ATOMS: atom_id res chain seq x y z
N MET A 1 86.83 -3.92 6.86
CA MET A 1 85.63 -4.52 7.48
C MET A 1 84.84 -3.45 8.19
N LYS A 2 83.57 -3.32 7.78
CA LYS A 2 82.36 -2.75 8.42
C LYS A 2 82.48 -1.86 9.67
N SER A 3 81.84 -0.68 9.59
CA SER A 3 80.72 -0.33 10.48
C SER A 3 79.99 0.89 9.91
N ALA A 4 78.91 0.66 9.16
CA ALA A 4 77.93 1.70 8.86
C ALA A 4 77.02 1.82 10.09
N HIS A 5 77.16 2.91 10.84
CA HIS A 5 76.21 3.23 11.90
C HIS A 5 74.87 3.63 11.29
N CYS A 6 73.91 2.71 11.36
CA CYS A 6 72.52 3.00 11.05
C CYS A 6 71.97 3.92 12.15
N LYS A 7 71.77 5.21 11.85
CA LYS A 7 71.02 6.13 12.71
C LYS A 7 69.56 5.68 12.72
N SER A 8 69.15 4.99 13.78
CA SER A 8 67.75 4.76 14.08
C SER A 8 67.13 6.10 14.50
N SER A 9 66.41 6.75 13.59
CA SER A 9 65.54 7.88 13.92
C SER A 9 64.29 7.33 14.61
N GLY A 10 64.28 7.30 15.94
CA GLY A 10 63.08 6.98 16.71
C GLY A 10 62.03 8.08 16.53
N PHE A 11 60.78 7.69 16.30
CA PHE A 11 59.65 8.62 16.27
C PHE A 11 59.55 9.39 17.58
N THR A 12 59.35 10.71 17.48
CA THR A 12 59.10 11.53 18.66
C THR A 12 57.69 11.25 19.20
N LEU A 13 57.52 11.38 20.53
CA LEU A 13 56.24 11.16 21.20
C LEU A 13 55.12 12.06 20.63
N LEU A 14 55.50 13.24 20.14
CA LEU A 14 54.62 14.18 19.44
C LEU A 14 54.13 13.61 18.10
N GLU A 15 55.03 13.06 17.27
CA GLU A 15 54.67 12.45 15.98
C GLU A 15 53.79 11.22 16.16
N LEU A 16 54.04 10.42 17.21
CA LEU A 16 53.22 9.26 17.56
C LEU A 16 51.81 9.69 17.99
N SER A 17 51.71 10.74 18.82
CA SER A 17 50.42 11.29 19.25
C SER A 17 49.61 11.90 18.10
N CYS A 18 50.27 12.62 17.18
CA CYS A 18 49.63 13.20 15.99
C CYS A 18 49.14 12.09 15.04
N SER A 19 49.95 11.05 14.82
CA SER A 19 49.57 9.91 13.97
C SER A 19 48.37 9.15 14.55
N LEU A 20 48.31 8.98 15.87
CA LEU A 20 47.20 8.34 16.56
C LEU A 20 45.93 9.19 16.51
N ALA A 21 46.04 10.51 16.65
CA ALA A 21 44.91 11.43 16.50
C ALA A 21 44.34 11.42 15.08
N ILE A 22 45.19 11.48 14.05
CA ILE A 22 44.77 11.38 12.65
C ILE A 22 44.12 10.02 12.38
N GLY A 23 44.72 8.93 12.86
CA GLY A 23 44.16 7.58 12.74
C GLY A 23 42.78 7.47 13.39
N LEU A 24 42.59 8.06 14.57
CA LEU A 24 41.30 8.08 15.27
C LEU A 24 40.24 8.87 14.49
N ILE A 25 40.59 10.04 13.94
CA ILE A 25 39.67 10.84 13.13
C ILE A 25 39.24 10.07 11.87
N ILE A 26 40.17 9.39 11.20
CA ILE A 26 39.87 8.57 10.02
C ILE A 26 38.97 7.40 10.39
N LEU A 27 39.23 6.71 11.51
CA LEU A 27 38.39 5.61 11.98
C LEU A 27 36.96 6.08 12.31
N LEU A 28 36.82 7.20 13.03
CA LEU A 28 35.51 7.78 13.35
C LEU A 28 34.76 8.22 12.10
N SER A 29 35.45 8.84 11.15
CA SER A 29 34.86 9.26 9.86
C SER A 29 34.40 8.05 9.05
N SER A 30 35.21 6.99 9.03
CA SER A 30 34.88 5.74 8.34
C SER A 30 33.67 5.04 8.97
N ALA A 31 33.61 4.97 10.31
CA ALA A 31 32.47 4.44 11.04
C ALA A 31 31.19 5.25 10.79
N ALA A 32 31.29 6.58 10.75
CA ALA A 32 30.16 7.46 10.42
C ALA A 32 29.67 7.25 8.98
N LEU A 33 30.57 7.10 8.01
CA LEU A 33 30.23 6.82 6.62
C LEU A 33 29.56 5.45 6.45
N ILE A 34 30.07 4.41 7.13
CA ILE A 34 29.46 3.08 7.14
C ILE A 34 28.04 3.14 7.73
N GLY A 35 27.85 3.87 8.84
CA GLY A 35 26.54 4.09 9.44
C GLY A 35 25.58 4.82 8.50
N ALA A 36 26.03 5.87 7.83
CA ALA A 36 25.23 6.61 6.86
C ALA A 36 24.84 5.76 5.65
N ALA A 37 25.78 4.97 5.11
CA ALA A 37 25.54 4.05 4.00
C ALA A 37 24.54 2.93 4.39
N ALA A 38 24.68 2.37 5.59
CA ALA A 38 23.75 1.35 6.11
C ALA A 38 22.33 1.90 6.26
N ASN A 39 22.19 3.12 6.80
CA ASN A 39 20.89 3.80 6.90
C ASN A 39 20.28 4.09 5.52
N GLY A 40 21.10 4.54 4.57
CA GLY A 40 20.68 4.72 3.19
C GLY A 40 20.18 3.42 2.55
N TYR A 41 20.91 2.32 2.74
CA TYR A 41 20.53 1.00 2.23
C TYR A 41 19.22 0.49 2.84
N ALA A 42 19.06 0.61 4.16
CA ALA A 42 17.83 0.24 4.85
C ALA A 42 16.62 1.04 4.34
N HIS A 43 16.80 2.34 4.09
CA HIS A 43 15.76 3.21 3.54
C HIS A 43 15.36 2.78 2.12
N VAL A 44 16.34 2.50 1.24
CA VAL A 44 16.06 2.01 -0.13
C VAL A 44 15.35 0.66 -0.09
N ARG A 45 15.81 -0.27 0.74
CA ARG A 45 15.18 -1.59 0.91
C ARG A 45 13.75 -1.49 1.40
N SER A 46 13.48 -0.66 2.42
CA SER A 46 12.12 -0.42 2.90
C SER A 46 11.23 0.18 1.81
N GLY A 47 11.78 1.06 0.96
CA GLY A 47 11.06 1.60 -0.19
C GLY A 47 10.73 0.52 -1.22
N MET A 48 11.64 -0.41 -1.49
CA MET A 48 11.42 -1.53 -2.42
C MET A 48 10.29 -2.46 -1.96
N GLU A 49 10.26 -2.86 -0.68
CA GLU A 49 9.18 -3.71 -0.16
C GLU A 49 7.83 -3.01 -0.23
N THR A 50 7.77 -1.74 0.17
CA THR A 50 6.54 -0.94 0.08
C THR A 50 6.06 -0.81 -1.38
N ASN A 51 6.99 -0.62 -2.32
CA ASN A 51 6.68 -0.59 -3.75
C ASN A 51 6.23 -1.95 -4.28
N ARG A 52 6.73 -3.06 -3.74
CA ARG A 52 6.30 -4.42 -4.07
C ARG A 52 4.82 -4.61 -3.68
N GLU A 53 4.44 -4.20 -2.48
CA GLU A 53 3.04 -4.22 -2.01
C GLU A 53 2.14 -3.36 -2.90
N CYS A 54 2.52 -2.10 -3.18
CA CYS A 54 1.77 -1.22 -4.07
C CYS A 54 1.58 -1.82 -5.47
N ARG A 55 2.62 -2.43 -6.04
CA ARG A 55 2.55 -3.06 -7.37
C ARG A 55 1.64 -4.28 -7.39
N SER A 56 1.69 -5.11 -6.34
CA SER A 56 0.81 -6.27 -6.20
C SER A 56 -0.65 -5.82 -6.17
N PHE A 57 -0.96 -4.87 -5.27
CA PHE A 57 -2.27 -4.25 -5.16
C PHE A 57 -2.75 -3.66 -6.49
N THR A 58 -1.93 -2.82 -7.12
CA THR A 58 -2.28 -2.12 -8.35
C THR A 58 -2.62 -3.09 -9.46
N ARG A 59 -1.81 -4.15 -9.62
CA ARG A 59 -2.04 -5.16 -10.65
C ARG A 59 -3.33 -5.91 -10.43
N MET A 60 -3.60 -6.32 -9.18
CA MET A 60 -4.82 -7.06 -8.88
C MET A 60 -6.07 -6.19 -9.03
N LEU A 61 -6.05 -4.96 -8.49
CA LEU A 61 -7.17 -4.05 -8.65
C LEU A 61 -7.38 -3.66 -10.11
N ALA A 62 -6.32 -3.41 -10.88
CA ALA A 62 -6.44 -3.11 -12.30
C ALA A 62 -7.00 -4.30 -13.10
N ALA A 63 -6.62 -5.54 -12.74
CA ALA A 63 -7.16 -6.74 -13.38
C ALA A 63 -8.67 -6.89 -13.10
N ASP A 64 -9.09 -6.70 -11.84
CA ASP A 64 -10.50 -6.77 -11.47
C ASP A 64 -11.31 -5.64 -12.11
N LEU A 65 -10.76 -4.41 -12.13
CA LEU A 65 -11.41 -3.24 -12.73
C LEU A 65 -11.50 -3.32 -14.25
N ALA A 66 -10.55 -3.96 -14.92
CA ALA A 66 -10.57 -4.11 -16.38
C ALA A 66 -11.81 -4.87 -16.87
N THR A 67 -12.35 -5.77 -16.04
CA THR A 67 -13.55 -6.56 -16.33
C THR A 67 -14.72 -6.20 -15.42
N ALA A 68 -14.65 -5.05 -14.74
CA ALA A 68 -15.70 -4.60 -13.85
C ALA A 68 -17.00 -4.33 -14.61
N GLN A 69 -18.11 -4.74 -14.01
CA GLN A 69 -19.46 -4.49 -14.47
C GLN A 69 -20.15 -3.60 -13.44
N PHE A 70 -20.69 -2.47 -13.90
CA PHE A 70 -21.42 -1.57 -13.04
C PHE A 70 -22.76 -2.18 -12.64
N HIS A 71 -23.10 -2.10 -11.36
CA HIS A 71 -24.41 -2.45 -10.83
C HIS A 71 -24.87 -1.34 -9.88
N ASN A 72 -26.19 -1.16 -9.72
CA ASN A 72 -26.70 -0.14 -8.80
C ASN A 72 -26.29 -0.38 -7.34
N ASP A 73 -26.02 -1.64 -6.99
CA ASP A 73 -25.51 -2.03 -5.66
C ASP A 73 -23.97 -1.99 -5.55
N THR A 74 -23.26 -1.49 -6.57
CA THR A 74 -21.81 -1.23 -6.48
C THR A 74 -21.52 -0.33 -5.28
N ARG A 75 -20.68 -0.80 -4.37
CA ARG A 75 -20.36 -0.12 -3.12
C ARG A 75 -19.14 0.75 -3.31
N ILE A 76 -19.29 2.07 -3.19
CA ILE A 76 -18.18 3.02 -3.16
C ILE A 76 -18.37 3.92 -1.95
N GLU A 77 -17.90 3.45 -0.80
CA GLU A 77 -18.04 4.15 0.47
C GLU A 77 -16.72 4.72 0.92
N ARG A 78 -16.74 5.98 1.36
CA ARG A 78 -15.59 6.65 1.96
C ARG A 78 -15.84 6.83 3.44
N SER A 79 -14.90 6.39 4.27
CA SER A 79 -14.95 6.62 5.71
C SER A 79 -14.70 8.10 6.06
N SER A 80 -15.35 8.59 7.11
CA SER A 80 -15.12 9.91 7.72
C SER A 80 -13.99 9.89 8.76
N ALA A 81 -13.26 8.79 8.90
CA ALA A 81 -12.12 8.67 9.81
C ALA A 81 -10.99 9.63 9.43
N LYS A 82 -10.11 9.92 10.42
CA LYS A 82 -8.91 10.75 10.22
C LYS A 82 -8.11 10.28 9.01
N TRP A 83 -7.86 8.98 8.91
CA TRP A 83 -7.31 8.34 7.72
C TRP A 83 -8.45 7.70 6.93
N PRO A 84 -8.67 8.08 5.66
CA PRO A 84 -9.70 7.47 4.83
C PRO A 84 -9.52 5.95 4.74
N ALA A 85 -10.60 5.23 5.02
CA ALA A 85 -10.70 3.79 4.93
C ALA A 85 -11.91 3.44 4.06
N ALA A 86 -11.74 3.53 2.74
CA ALA A 86 -12.78 3.27 1.78
C ALA A 86 -13.17 1.80 1.75
N HIS A 87 -14.40 1.54 1.28
CA HIS A 87 -14.90 0.23 0.94
C HIS A 87 -15.38 0.26 -0.51
N LEU A 88 -14.66 -0.45 -1.36
CA LEU A 88 -14.95 -0.57 -2.78
C LEU A 88 -15.46 -1.97 -3.07
N GLY A 89 -16.68 -2.13 -3.59
CA GLY A 89 -17.25 -3.42 -3.98
C GLY A 89 -17.95 -3.32 -5.33
N PHE A 90 -17.64 -4.24 -6.25
CA PHE A 90 -18.19 -4.25 -7.60
C PHE A 90 -18.24 -5.68 -8.16
N LEU A 91 -18.96 -5.86 -9.25
CA LEU A 91 -19.01 -7.13 -9.97
C LEU A 91 -17.90 -7.16 -11.01
N SER A 92 -17.27 -8.31 -11.23
CA SER A 92 -16.13 -8.48 -12.14
C SER A 92 -16.24 -9.82 -12.86
N LEU A 93 -15.98 -9.81 -14.17
CA LEU A 93 -15.88 -11.05 -14.95
C LEU A 93 -14.49 -11.66 -14.76
N GLN A 94 -14.43 -12.88 -14.24
CA GLN A 94 -13.16 -13.54 -13.91
C GLN A 94 -12.82 -14.65 -14.92
N LEU A 95 -11.52 -14.92 -15.06
CA LEU A 95 -11.03 -15.93 -15.99
C LEU A 95 -11.48 -17.33 -15.56
N PRO A 96 -11.61 -18.28 -16.51
CA PRO A 96 -12.13 -19.61 -16.23
C PRO A 96 -11.39 -20.48 -15.21
N LYS A 97 -10.23 -20.06 -14.69
CA LYS A 97 -9.48 -20.82 -13.67
C LYS A 97 -9.82 -20.45 -12.23
N ALA A 98 -10.51 -19.33 -12.01
CA ALA A 98 -11.05 -18.96 -10.69
C ALA A 98 -12.41 -19.64 -10.41
N GLN A 99 -12.76 -20.65 -11.21
CA GLN A 99 -14.08 -21.25 -11.30
C GLN A 99 -14.31 -22.37 -10.28
N SER A 100 -15.57 -22.52 -9.87
CA SER A 100 -16.09 -23.81 -9.39
C SER A 100 -16.13 -24.82 -10.55
N GLU A 101 -16.06 -26.12 -10.27
CA GLU A 101 -16.00 -27.22 -11.27
C GLU A 101 -17.13 -27.24 -12.32
N ASN A 102 -18.17 -26.42 -12.17
CA ASN A 102 -19.38 -26.42 -13.00
C ASN A 102 -19.36 -25.48 -14.23
N GLY A 103 -18.21 -24.93 -14.59
CA GLY A 103 -17.90 -24.41 -15.94
C GLY A 103 -18.97 -23.57 -16.64
N GLN A 104 -18.94 -22.25 -16.43
CA GLN A 104 -19.54 -21.27 -17.34
C GLN A 104 -18.47 -20.24 -17.75
N ILE A 105 -18.35 -19.99 -19.06
CA ILE A 105 -17.34 -19.08 -19.64
C ILE A 105 -17.80 -17.64 -19.35
N GLY A 106 -16.97 -16.86 -18.63
CA GLY A 106 -17.27 -15.45 -18.31
C GLY A 106 -18.10 -15.27 -17.03
N ASP A 107 -17.74 -15.99 -15.98
CA ASP A 107 -18.50 -16.05 -14.74
C ASP A 107 -18.38 -14.77 -13.92
N LEU A 108 -19.53 -14.15 -13.67
CA LEU A 108 -19.68 -12.90 -12.94
C LEU A 108 -19.48 -13.14 -11.45
N CYS A 109 -18.40 -12.59 -10.90
CA CYS A 109 -18.05 -12.71 -9.48
C CYS A 109 -18.22 -11.35 -8.77
N ALA A 110 -18.40 -11.36 -7.46
CA ALA A 110 -18.36 -10.15 -6.65
C ALA A 110 -16.99 -10.02 -5.96
N VAL A 111 -16.39 -8.84 -6.11
CA VAL A 111 -15.10 -8.49 -5.49
C VAL A 111 -15.27 -7.24 -4.65
N HIS A 112 -14.60 -7.19 -3.51
CA HIS A 112 -14.56 -5.99 -2.71
C HIS A 112 -13.22 -5.82 -1.98
N TYR A 113 -12.87 -4.56 -1.72
CA TYR A 113 -11.64 -4.13 -1.11
C TYR A 113 -11.96 -3.27 0.10
N TYR A 114 -11.31 -3.58 1.22
CA TYR A 114 -11.49 -2.83 2.46
C TYR A 114 -10.31 -3.02 3.41
N LEU A 115 -10.13 -2.08 4.34
CA LEU A 115 -9.11 -2.18 5.38
C LEU A 115 -9.60 -3.00 6.58
N LYS A 116 -8.75 -3.88 7.08
CA LYS A 116 -8.98 -4.66 8.29
C LYS A 116 -7.68 -4.77 9.10
N ASP A 117 -7.84 -4.71 10.41
CA ASP A 117 -6.75 -4.96 11.34
C ASP A 117 -6.63 -6.47 11.57
N VAL A 118 -5.46 -7.03 11.25
CA VAL A 118 -5.14 -8.46 11.34
C VAL A 118 -4.07 -8.67 12.39
N GLN A 119 -4.22 -9.70 13.22
CA GLN A 119 -3.19 -10.09 14.20
C GLN A 119 -2.07 -10.86 13.50
N VAL A 120 -0.85 -10.33 13.55
CA VAL A 120 0.36 -10.95 12.99
C VAL A 120 1.43 -10.97 14.07
N CYS A 121 1.86 -12.16 14.49
CA CYS A 121 2.91 -12.35 15.49
C CYS A 121 2.68 -11.57 16.80
N GLY A 122 1.42 -11.48 17.25
CA GLY A 122 1.04 -10.78 18.49
C GLY A 122 0.93 -9.25 18.38
N ASN A 123 1.11 -8.69 17.17
CA ASN A 123 0.88 -7.28 16.89
C ASN A 123 -0.31 -7.12 15.93
N THR A 124 -0.98 -5.98 16.03
CA THR A 124 -2.02 -5.58 15.08
C THR A 124 -1.38 -4.95 13.86
N MET A 125 -1.71 -5.44 12.67
CA MET A 125 -1.30 -4.88 11.39
C MET A 125 -2.52 -4.53 10.55
N ARG A 126 -2.60 -3.28 10.09
CA ARG A 126 -3.66 -2.88 9.16
C ARG A 126 -3.32 -3.32 7.75
N CYS A 127 -4.18 -4.14 7.18
CA CYS A 127 -4.02 -4.72 5.86
C CYS A 127 -5.16 -4.28 4.94
N LEU A 128 -4.86 -4.21 3.65
CA LEU A 128 -5.89 -4.13 2.61
C LEU A 128 -6.24 -5.55 2.20
N LEU A 129 -7.52 -5.91 2.37
CA LEU A 129 -8.02 -7.22 1.98
C LEU A 129 -8.85 -7.10 0.71
N ARG A 130 -8.81 -8.17 -0.07
CA ARG A 130 -9.72 -8.44 -1.18
C ARG A 130 -10.59 -9.61 -0.77
N GLY A 131 -11.88 -9.38 -0.57
CA GLY A 131 -12.84 -10.48 -0.47
C GLY A 131 -13.39 -10.85 -1.84
N PHE A 132 -13.76 -12.12 -1.96
CA PHE A 132 -14.16 -12.71 -3.21
C PHE A 132 -15.38 -13.62 -3.01
N HIS A 133 -16.39 -13.44 -3.84
CA HIS A 133 -17.52 -14.34 -3.95
C HIS A 133 -17.57 -14.97 -5.35
N ASP A 134 -17.77 -16.27 -5.35
CA ASP A 134 -17.90 -17.14 -6.51
C ASP A 134 -19.06 -16.68 -7.40
N SER A 135 -19.04 -17.13 -8.66
CA SER A 135 -20.14 -16.87 -9.59
C SER A 135 -21.47 -17.42 -9.12
N LYS A 136 -21.48 -18.61 -8.51
CA LYS A 136 -22.70 -19.23 -7.98
C LYS A 136 -23.40 -18.33 -6.96
N ASP A 137 -22.66 -17.85 -5.95
CA ASP A 137 -23.19 -16.99 -4.90
C ASP A 137 -23.60 -15.63 -5.48
N THR A 138 -22.81 -15.11 -6.43
CA THR A 138 -23.07 -13.85 -7.11
C THR A 138 -24.36 -13.89 -7.92
N PHE A 139 -24.57 -14.95 -8.72
CA PHE A 139 -25.79 -15.14 -9.50
C PHE A 139 -27.01 -15.38 -8.63
N GLN A 140 -26.86 -16.09 -7.51
CA GLN A 140 -27.95 -16.27 -6.56
C GLN A 140 -28.37 -14.93 -5.94
N ALA A 141 -27.41 -14.13 -5.48
CA ALA A 141 -27.69 -12.79 -4.94
C ALA A 141 -28.27 -11.84 -5.99
N LEU A 142 -27.89 -11.95 -7.27
CA LEU A 142 -28.50 -11.21 -8.37
C LEU A 142 -29.97 -11.58 -8.57
N LYS A 143 -30.31 -12.88 -8.54
CA LYS A 143 -31.70 -13.35 -8.65
C LYS A 143 -32.55 -12.90 -7.46
N ASP A 144 -31.96 -12.91 -6.27
CA ASP A 144 -32.65 -12.56 -5.02
C ASP A 144 -32.69 -11.04 -4.76
N GLY A 145 -32.01 -10.22 -5.58
CA GLY A 145 -31.90 -8.77 -5.38
C GLY A 145 -31.07 -8.36 -4.15
N ARG A 146 -30.08 -9.18 -3.77
CA ARG A 146 -29.28 -9.03 -2.54
C ARG A 146 -27.78 -8.84 -2.82
N VAL A 147 -27.43 -8.23 -3.96
CA VAL A 147 -26.03 -8.03 -4.36
C VAL A 147 -25.24 -7.20 -3.33
N SER A 148 -25.88 -6.25 -2.66
CA SER A 148 -25.25 -5.43 -1.62
C SER A 148 -24.72 -6.24 -0.43
N GLU A 149 -25.33 -7.39 -0.12
CA GLU A 149 -24.92 -8.29 0.97
C GLU A 149 -23.56 -8.96 0.69
N LEU A 150 -23.25 -9.21 -0.59
CA LEU A 150 -21.97 -9.78 -1.03
C LEU A 150 -20.78 -8.87 -0.70
N PHE A 151 -21.03 -7.58 -0.49
CA PHE A 151 -19.97 -6.64 -0.17
C PHE A 151 -19.77 -6.45 1.33
N SER A 152 -20.45 -7.20 2.20
CA SER A 152 -20.26 -7.12 3.66
C SER A 152 -18.88 -7.61 4.10
N LYS A 153 -18.26 -6.99 5.12
CA LYS A 153 -16.87 -7.27 5.58
C LYS A 153 -16.68 -8.62 6.31
N GLN A 154 -17.58 -9.58 6.09
CA GLN A 154 -17.61 -10.89 6.72
C GLN A 154 -17.54 -12.01 5.67
N THR A 155 -16.83 -11.76 4.57
CA THR A 155 -16.74 -12.68 3.45
C THR A 155 -15.93 -13.92 3.85
N VAL A 156 -16.38 -15.08 3.36
CA VAL A 156 -15.79 -16.39 3.70
C VAL A 156 -14.40 -16.58 3.06
N LYS A 157 -14.12 -15.90 1.94
CA LYS A 157 -12.86 -15.96 1.20
C LYS A 157 -12.24 -14.56 1.12
N GLU A 158 -11.20 -14.34 1.91
CA GLU A 158 -10.46 -13.07 1.95
C GLU A 158 -8.97 -13.33 1.68
N GLU A 159 -8.37 -12.47 0.88
CA GLU A 159 -6.94 -12.47 0.59
C GLU A 159 -6.32 -11.13 1.03
N ILE A 160 -5.14 -11.18 1.66
CA ILE A 160 -4.37 -9.98 1.97
C ILE A 160 -3.65 -9.52 0.72
N VAL A 161 -3.95 -8.29 0.31
CA VAL A 161 -3.41 -7.68 -0.92
C VAL A 161 -2.19 -6.83 -0.67
N ALA A 162 -2.20 -6.12 0.46
CA ALA A 162 -1.13 -5.23 0.87
C ALA A 162 -1.09 -5.13 2.40
N PHE A 163 0.13 -5.12 2.95
CA PHE A 163 0.40 -4.97 4.37
C PHE A 163 0.73 -3.53 4.74
N GLY A 164 0.45 -3.15 5.98
CA GLY A 164 0.84 -1.85 6.55
C GLY A 164 0.11 -0.67 5.93
N VAL A 165 -1.14 -0.85 5.50
CA VAL A 165 -1.91 0.18 4.82
C VAL A 165 -2.54 1.11 5.84
N VAL A 166 -2.16 2.38 5.81
CA VAL A 166 -2.68 3.43 6.70
C VAL A 166 -3.99 3.98 6.17
N SER A 167 -4.07 4.19 4.86
CA SER A 167 -5.26 4.75 4.22
C SER A 167 -5.49 4.16 2.83
N PHE A 168 -6.76 3.96 2.53
CA PHE A 168 -7.27 3.55 1.23
C PHE A 168 -8.41 4.50 0.89
N ASP A 169 -8.24 5.30 -0.16
CA ASP A 169 -9.23 6.27 -0.63
C ASP A 169 -9.58 5.96 -2.09
N VAL A 170 -10.87 6.09 -2.39
CA VAL A 170 -11.47 5.70 -3.66
C VAL A 170 -12.42 6.81 -4.07
N THR A 171 -12.16 7.41 -5.23
CA THR A 171 -12.98 8.50 -5.77
C THR A 171 -13.45 8.13 -7.18
N PRO A 172 -14.76 7.96 -7.40
CA PRO A 172 -15.28 7.70 -8.73
C PRO A 172 -15.15 8.96 -9.60
N LYS A 173 -14.75 8.78 -10.85
CA LYS A 173 -14.51 9.83 -11.84
C LYS A 173 -15.29 9.57 -13.12
N SER A 174 -15.80 10.65 -13.69
CA SER A 174 -16.37 10.69 -15.03
C SER A 174 -15.85 11.92 -15.75
N ARG A 175 -15.83 11.90 -17.08
CA ARG A 175 -15.51 13.09 -17.87
C ARG A 175 -16.71 14.04 -17.88
N ASP A 176 -16.44 15.33 -17.71
CA ASP A 176 -17.42 16.38 -17.92
C ASP A 176 -17.62 16.66 -19.43
N GLU A 177 -18.49 17.63 -19.76
CA GLU A 177 -18.77 18.05 -21.14
C GLU A 177 -17.51 18.56 -21.88
N ASN A 178 -16.47 18.96 -21.15
CA ASN A 178 -15.19 19.42 -21.68
C ASN A 178 -14.13 18.29 -21.76
N GLY A 179 -14.52 17.05 -21.43
CA GLY A 179 -13.62 15.91 -21.42
C GLY A 179 -12.67 15.85 -20.21
N VAL A 180 -12.85 16.70 -19.20
CA VAL A 180 -12.00 16.77 -18.00
C VAL A 180 -12.53 15.81 -16.92
N TRP A 181 -11.62 15.15 -16.19
CA TRP A 181 -11.99 14.25 -15.11
C TRP A 181 -12.60 15.00 -13.91
N ALA A 182 -13.90 14.84 -13.74
CA ALA A 182 -14.65 15.35 -12.60
C ALA A 182 -15.07 14.21 -11.66
N GLY A 183 -15.33 14.53 -10.39
CA GLY A 183 -15.94 13.56 -9.47
C GLY A 183 -17.37 13.25 -9.89
N CYS A 184 -17.78 11.98 -9.82
CA CYS A 184 -19.18 11.62 -10.06
C CYS A 184 -20.07 12.28 -9.00
N ARG A 185 -21.18 12.90 -9.42
CA ARG A 185 -22.14 13.49 -8.47
C ARG A 185 -22.86 12.37 -7.73
N LYS A 186 -22.94 12.48 -6.40
CA LYS A 186 -23.72 11.55 -5.56
C LYS A 186 -25.16 11.48 -6.07
N GLY A 187 -25.66 10.28 -6.33
CA GLY A 187 -27.04 10.03 -6.77
C GLY A 187 -27.25 9.91 -8.28
N GLN A 188 -26.21 10.11 -9.10
CA GLN A 188 -26.27 9.72 -10.52
C GLN A 188 -26.11 8.19 -10.62
N GLN A 189 -27.11 7.49 -11.16
CA GLN A 189 -27.00 6.07 -11.58
C GLN A 189 -26.12 5.91 -12.83
N ILE A 190 -25.05 6.68 -12.92
CA ILE A 190 -24.13 6.64 -14.06
C ILE A 190 -22.89 5.90 -13.58
N ALA A 191 -22.55 4.83 -14.30
CA ALA A 191 -21.32 4.08 -14.07
C ALA A 191 -20.12 5.05 -14.11
N PRO A 192 -19.21 5.00 -13.13
CA PRO A 192 -17.97 5.76 -13.23
C PRO A 192 -17.18 5.26 -14.44
N GLN A 193 -16.56 6.17 -15.19
CA GLN A 193 -15.66 5.81 -16.28
C GLN A 193 -14.26 5.42 -15.75
N ALA A 194 -13.90 5.96 -14.58
CA ALA A 194 -12.65 5.66 -13.92
C ALA A 194 -12.81 5.75 -12.40
N ILE A 195 -11.90 5.09 -11.69
CA ILE A 195 -11.74 5.18 -10.26
C ILE A 195 -10.34 5.73 -9.98
N GLN A 196 -10.30 6.88 -9.30
CA GLN A 196 -9.08 7.38 -8.70
C GLN A 196 -8.85 6.67 -7.37
N VAL A 197 -7.72 6.00 -7.25
CA VAL A 197 -7.33 5.21 -6.09
C VAL A 197 -6.12 5.85 -5.46
N ARG A 198 -6.17 6.08 -4.16
CA ARG A 198 -5.04 6.56 -3.38
C ARG A 198 -4.81 5.63 -2.20
N LEU A 199 -3.62 5.05 -2.17
CA LEU A 199 -3.15 4.14 -1.14
C LEU A 199 -2.01 4.80 -0.38
N VAL A 200 -2.08 4.78 0.95
CA VAL A 200 -1.02 5.25 1.83
C VAL A 200 -0.52 4.06 2.63
N ILE A 201 0.76 3.71 2.45
CA ILE A 201 1.40 2.59 3.14
C ILE A 201 2.46 3.13 4.11
N ALA A 202 2.49 2.56 5.30
CA ALA A 202 3.54 2.78 6.27
C ALA A 202 4.85 2.12 5.81
N ARG A 203 5.98 2.81 5.93
CA ARG A 203 7.30 2.22 5.63
C ARG A 203 7.74 1.31 6.77
N GLN A 204 8.68 0.40 6.51
CA GLN A 204 9.11 -0.61 7.48
C GLN A 204 9.62 -0.02 8.80
N ASN A 205 10.25 1.16 8.73
CA ASN A 205 10.80 1.85 9.90
C ASN A 205 9.73 2.25 10.93
N ILE A 206 8.48 2.47 10.49
CA ILE A 206 7.36 2.78 11.39
C ILE A 206 6.44 1.59 11.61
N ILE A 207 6.28 0.67 10.65
CA ILE A 207 5.42 -0.53 10.80
C ILE A 207 5.74 -1.29 12.10
N ALA A 208 7.02 -1.48 12.43
CA ALA A 208 7.42 -2.22 13.63
C ALA A 208 7.01 -1.55 14.97
N ARG A 209 6.63 -0.26 14.92
CA ARG A 209 6.17 0.52 16.07
C ARG A 209 4.65 0.55 16.20
N LEU A 210 3.92 0.32 15.11
CA LEU A 210 2.46 0.33 15.08
C LEU A 210 1.96 -1.07 15.49
N LYS A 211 1.69 -1.27 16.78
CA LYS A 211 1.35 -2.56 17.39
C LYS A 211 -0.13 -2.71 17.72
N GLY A 212 -0.86 -1.62 17.90
CA GLY A 212 -2.29 -1.60 18.20
C GLY A 212 -3.10 -0.82 17.17
N SER A 213 -4.41 -1.07 17.08
CA SER A 213 -5.33 -0.38 16.15
C SER A 213 -5.27 1.15 16.26
N ALA A 214 -5.14 1.68 17.48
CA ALA A 214 -5.01 3.12 17.73
C ALA A 214 -3.76 3.74 17.10
N ASP A 215 -2.69 2.94 16.92
CA ASP A 215 -1.48 3.39 16.22
C ASP A 215 -1.80 3.64 14.74
N TRP A 216 -2.53 2.72 14.11
CA TRP A 216 -2.94 2.80 12.70
C TRP A 216 -3.99 3.89 12.44
N ASP A 217 -4.80 4.23 13.45
CA ASP A 217 -5.72 5.37 13.40
C ASP A 217 -5.00 6.72 13.59
N GLY A 218 -3.73 6.68 14.00
CA GLY A 218 -2.92 7.85 14.27
C GLY A 218 -3.34 8.61 15.52
N THR A 219 -3.85 7.90 16.54
CA THR A 219 -4.34 8.45 17.80
C THR A 219 -3.44 8.16 19.00
N SER A 220 -2.58 7.15 18.92
CA SER A 220 -1.57 6.86 19.95
C SER A 220 -0.28 7.67 19.78
N ALA A 221 0.63 7.57 20.76
CA ALA A 221 1.95 8.23 20.70
C ALA A 221 2.77 7.82 19.46
N ASP A 222 2.80 6.52 19.13
CA ASP A 222 3.45 6.04 17.91
C ASP A 222 2.64 6.39 16.65
N GLY A 223 1.31 6.37 16.74
CA GLY A 223 0.40 6.74 15.65
C GLY A 223 0.50 8.21 15.24
N LEU A 224 0.88 9.11 16.13
CA LEU A 224 1.12 10.52 15.80
C LEU A 224 2.21 10.70 14.73
N LEU A 225 3.12 9.74 14.59
CA LEU A 225 4.19 9.76 13.57
C LEU A 225 3.67 9.53 12.14
N LEU A 226 2.42 9.06 11.99
CA LEU A 226 1.71 9.04 10.71
C LEU A 226 1.35 10.46 10.25
N GLY A 227 1.23 11.41 11.18
CA GLY A 227 0.91 12.80 10.88
C GLY A 227 -0.54 13.00 10.45
N LYS A 228 -0.75 13.92 9.49
CA LYS A 228 -2.07 14.26 8.93
C LYS A 228 -2.18 13.83 7.46
N PRO A 229 -3.37 13.44 6.98
CA PRO A 229 -3.56 13.04 5.58
C PRO A 229 -3.14 14.09 4.54
N LEU A 230 -3.29 15.38 4.87
CA LEU A 230 -2.91 16.48 3.97
C LEU A 230 -1.38 16.66 3.84
N GLU A 231 -0.63 16.21 4.85
CA GLU A 231 0.83 16.37 4.92
C GLU A 231 1.58 15.09 4.48
N VAL A 232 0.84 14.05 4.07
CA VAL A 232 1.39 12.72 3.79
C VAL A 232 2.51 12.71 2.74
N GLY A 233 2.46 13.61 1.76
CA GLY A 233 3.49 13.71 0.71
C GLY A 233 4.88 14.13 1.25
N HIS A 234 4.93 14.76 2.42
CA HIS A 234 6.16 15.18 3.08
C HIS A 234 6.55 14.25 4.24
N ASN A 235 5.73 13.24 4.56
CA ASN A 235 6.01 12.33 5.66
C ASN A 235 6.96 11.21 5.22
N LYS A 236 8.21 11.28 5.70
CA LYS A 236 9.26 10.27 5.44
C LYS A 236 8.92 8.84 5.90
N ASN A 237 7.93 8.68 6.77
CA ASN A 237 7.49 7.38 7.28
C ASN A 237 6.43 6.72 6.40
N LEU A 238 5.90 7.44 5.41
CA LEU A 238 4.80 7.00 4.59
C LEU A 238 5.21 6.93 3.12
N GLN A 239 4.50 6.10 2.36
CA GLN A 239 4.57 6.04 0.92
C GLN A 239 3.17 6.24 0.39
N VAL A 240 3.02 7.19 -0.54
CA VAL A 240 1.76 7.43 -1.23
C VAL A 240 1.84 6.81 -2.61
N TYR A 241 0.80 6.10 -2.98
CA TYR A 241 0.55 5.66 -4.34
C TYR A 241 -0.80 6.18 -4.77
N GLU A 242 -0.84 6.86 -5.90
CA GLU A 242 -2.05 7.43 -6.46
C GLU A 242 -2.11 7.12 -7.95
N THR A 243 -3.26 6.63 -8.40
CA THR A 243 -3.46 6.26 -9.79
C THR A 243 -4.92 6.41 -10.19
N LEU A 244 -5.14 6.68 -11.46
CA LEU A 244 -6.46 6.69 -12.07
C LEU A 244 -6.59 5.41 -12.90
N MET A 245 -7.51 4.54 -12.51
CA MET A 245 -7.78 3.28 -13.21
C MET A 245 -9.10 3.39 -13.94
N ARG A 246 -9.18 2.87 -15.17
CA ARG A 246 -10.44 2.75 -15.89
C ARG A 246 -11.37 1.78 -15.17
N PHE A 247 -12.68 2.04 -15.19
CA PHE A 247 -13.69 1.15 -14.63
C PHE A 247 -14.40 0.42 -15.75
N GLY A 248 -14.24 -0.91 -15.80
CA GLY A 248 -14.80 -1.75 -16.84
C GLY A 248 -14.12 -1.56 -18.20
N ASN A 249 -14.67 -2.27 -19.18
CA ASN A 249 -14.30 -2.13 -20.58
C ASN A 249 -15.45 -1.38 -21.25
N ASP A 250 -15.24 -0.13 -21.69
CA ASP A 250 -16.27 0.53 -22.51
C ASP A 250 -16.32 -0.20 -23.84
N SER A 251 -17.22 -1.18 -23.95
CA SER A 251 -17.84 -1.53 -25.22
C SER A 251 -18.95 -0.52 -25.51
N HIS A 252 -18.57 0.75 -25.58
CA HIS A 252 -19.32 1.75 -26.32
C HIS A 252 -18.50 2.03 -27.58
N PRO A 253 -18.90 1.50 -28.76
CA PRO A 253 -18.46 2.07 -30.03
C PRO A 253 -18.83 3.55 -30.13
#